data_AF-A0A9E3AKX6-F1
#
_entry.id   AF-A0A9E3AKX6-F1
#
_cell.length_a   1.000
_cell.length_b   1.000
_cell.length_c   1.000
_cell.angle_alpha   90.00
_cell.angle_beta   90.00
_cell.angle_gamma   90.00
#
_symmetry.space_group_name_H-M   'P 1'
#
loop_
_entity.id
_entity.type
_entity.pdbx_description
1 polymer ?
#
loop_
_entity_poly.entity_id
_entity_poly.type
_entity_poly.pdbx_seq_one_letter_code
_entity_poly.pdbx_strand_id
1 'polypeptide(L)'
;TINARLDPPAIERKAEDAFVGGCVLFFSNTEDGRRNIEDRRKFVAATVHWALDSHEQNIAPLPKLCISFDVFGNEIIRAPTSFQRLRKTMTDACREAAAKWPGVEPPQGYDGPDWR
;
A
#
# COMPACT_ATOMS: atom_id res chain seq x y z
N THR A 1 -9.22 7.89 6.45
CA THR A 1 -9.28 7.15 5.17
C THR A 1 -7.97 7.34 4.43
N ILE A 2 -7.30 6.26 4.00
CA ILE A 2 -6.10 6.35 3.15
C ILE A 2 -6.59 6.28 1.70
N ASN A 3 -6.49 7.38 0.95
CA ASN A 3 -6.77 7.38 -0.48
C ASN A 3 -5.45 7.15 -1.23
N ALA A 4 -5.25 5.94 -1.77
CA ALA A 4 -4.11 5.63 -2.61
C ALA A 4 -4.53 5.68 -4.08
N ARG A 5 -3.92 6.56 -4.86
CA ARG A 5 -4.06 6.63 -6.31
C ARG A 5 -2.70 6.30 -6.92
N LEU A 6 -2.63 5.22 -7.69
CA LEU A 6 -1.48 4.86 -8.51
C LEU A 6 -1.62 5.55 -9.87
N ASP A 7 -1.15 6.79 -9.97
CA ASP A 7 -0.85 7.44 -11.27
C ASP A 7 0.45 6.82 -11.84
N PRO A 8 0.80 6.98 -13.14
CA PRO A 8 1.55 5.97 -13.90
C PRO A 8 2.88 5.61 -13.22
N PRO A 9 3.27 4.34 -13.27
CA PRO A 9 4.38 3.85 -12.49
C PRO A 9 5.66 4.62 -12.79
N ALA A 10 6.48 4.84 -11.76
CA ALA A 10 7.81 5.38 -11.94
C ALA A 10 8.65 4.34 -12.69
N ILE A 11 9.11 4.66 -13.89
CA ILE A 11 9.94 3.76 -14.69
C ILE A 11 11.39 4.23 -14.66
N GLU A 12 12.29 3.37 -14.20
CA GLU A 12 13.74 3.56 -14.32
C GLU A 12 14.26 2.63 -15.43
N ARG A 13 14.99 3.17 -16.40
CA ARG A 13 15.64 2.39 -17.46
C ARG A 13 17.13 2.31 -17.18
N LYS A 14 17.70 1.11 -17.25
CA LYS A 14 19.13 0.87 -17.09
C LYS A 14 19.59 -0.11 -18.16
N ALA A 15 20.34 0.38 -19.15
CA ALA A 15 20.70 -0.39 -20.35
C ALA A 15 19.46 -1.01 -21.02
N GLU A 16 19.41 -2.34 -21.17
CA GLU A 16 18.29 -3.08 -21.75
C GLU A 16 17.17 -3.37 -20.73
N ASP A 17 17.41 -3.14 -19.45
CA ASP A 17 16.44 -3.39 -18.38
C ASP A 17 15.53 -2.17 -18.13
N ALA A 18 14.26 -2.47 -17.85
CA ALA A 18 13.30 -1.51 -17.33
C ALA A 18 12.82 -1.98 -15.96
N PHE A 19 12.68 -1.02 -15.05
CA PHE A 19 12.21 -1.26 -13.69
C PHE A 19 11.03 -0.37 -13.38
N VAL A 20 10.14 -0.88 -12.53
CA VAL A 20 8.88 -0.22 -12.18
C VAL A 20 8.84 0.14 -10.70
N GLY A 21 8.15 1.22 -10.37
CA GLY A 21 7.81 1.63 -9.02
C GLY A 21 6.51 2.41 -8.99
N GLY A 22 6.16 2.92 -7.82
CA GLY A 22 4.92 3.66 -7.63
C GLY A 22 5.01 4.53 -6.39
N CYS A 23 4.19 5.57 -6.36
CA CYS A 23 4.12 6.49 -5.23
C CYS A 23 2.70 6.52 -4.68
N VAL A 24 2.59 6.49 -3.35
CA VAL A 24 1.33 6.76 -2.65
C VAL A 24 1.51 8.00 -1.78
N LEU A 25 0.64 8.98 -1.99
CA LEU A 25 0.55 10.17 -1.17
C LEU A 25 -0.17 9.83 0.14
N PHE A 26 0.50 10.09 1.27
CA PHE A 26 -0.01 9.86 2.61
C PHE A 26 -0.51 11.18 3.20
N PHE A 27 -1.83 11.31 3.28
CA PHE A 27 -2.50 12.51 3.81
C PHE A 27 -2.95 12.27 5.25
N SER A 28 -2.15 12.71 6.22
CA SER A 28 -2.51 12.66 7.62
C SER A 28 -1.98 13.88 8.39
N ASN A 29 -2.88 14.78 8.76
CA ASN A 29 -2.54 16.04 9.43
C ASN A 29 -2.98 16.11 10.91
N THR A 30 -3.71 15.11 11.42
CA THR A 30 -4.18 15.09 12.82
C THR A 30 -3.23 14.26 13.69
N GLU A 31 -3.15 14.58 14.98
CA GLU A 31 -2.30 13.85 15.94
C GLU A 31 -2.62 12.34 15.96
N ASP A 32 -3.90 11.99 16.12
CA ASP A 32 -4.36 10.61 16.07
C ASP A 32 -4.08 9.94 14.72
N GLY A 33 -4.28 10.69 13.62
CA GLY A 33 -4.01 10.20 12.28
C GLY A 33 -2.53 9.92 12.03
N ARG A 34 -1.63 10.55 12.78
CA ARG A 34 -0.18 10.41 12.67
C ARG A 34 0.40 9.38 13.66
N ARG A 35 -0.44 8.73 14.47
CA ARG A 35 -0.03 7.60 15.30
C ARG A 35 0.57 6.48 14.43
N ASN A 36 1.77 6.02 14.82
CA ASN A 36 2.55 4.97 14.13
C ASN A 36 2.75 5.25 12.63
N ILE A 37 2.88 6.52 12.23
CA ILE A 37 2.94 6.93 10.83
C ILE A 37 4.13 6.34 10.07
N GLU A 38 5.27 6.14 10.73
CA GLU A 38 6.45 5.56 10.09
C GLU A 38 6.19 4.12 9.63
N ASP A 39 5.68 3.26 10.51
CA ASP A 39 5.38 1.88 10.18
C ASP A 39 4.29 1.80 9.11
N ARG A 40 3.23 2.60 9.24
CA ARG A 40 2.14 2.63 8.25
C ARG A 40 2.65 3.02 6.86
N ARG A 41 3.54 4.01 6.77
CA ARG A 41 4.16 4.41 5.49
C ARG A 41 5.11 3.33 4.94
N LYS A 42 5.86 2.62 5.79
CA LYS A 42 6.65 1.44 5.37
C LYS A 42 5.77 0.33 4.81
N PHE A 43 4.64 0.04 5.46
CA PHE A 43 3.64 -0.92 4.98
C PHE A 43 3.08 -0.50 3.62
N VAL A 44 2.71 0.77 3.45
CA VAL A 44 2.19 1.31 2.18
C VAL A 44 3.24 1.15 1.07
N ALA A 45 4.48 1.58 1.28
CA ALA A 45 5.53 1.47 0.28
C ALA A 45 5.81 0.00 -0.13
N ALA A 46 5.80 -0.92 0.84
CA ALA A 46 5.94 -2.36 0.56
C ALA A 46 4.73 -2.95 -0.18
N THR A 47 3.53 -2.43 0.08
CA THR A 47 2.30 -2.84 -0.63
C THR A 47 2.38 -2.46 -2.11
N VAL A 48 2.88 -1.26 -2.42
CA VAL A 48 3.12 -0.82 -3.80
C VAL A 48 4.06 -1.79 -4.52
N HIS A 49 5.18 -2.13 -3.87
CA HIS A 49 6.11 -3.11 -4.44
C HIS A 49 5.44 -4.46 -4.70
N TRP A 50 4.63 -4.95 -3.75
CA TRP A 50 3.95 -6.24 -3.91
C TRP A 50 2.89 -6.19 -5.01
N ALA A 51 2.11 -5.12 -5.12
CA ALA A 51 1.13 -4.96 -6.19
C ALA A 51 1.80 -5.00 -7.58
N LEU A 52 2.93 -4.33 -7.74
CA LEU A 52 3.71 -4.33 -8.99
C LEU A 52 4.35 -5.69 -9.28
N ASP A 53 4.80 -6.41 -8.24
CA ASP A 53 5.35 -7.78 -8.34
C ASP A 53 4.30 -8.80 -8.81
N SER A 54 3.02 -8.54 -8.55
CA SER A 54 1.91 -9.41 -8.98
C SER A 54 1.42 -9.15 -10.40
N HIS A 55 1.87 -8.07 -11.04
CA HIS A 55 1.54 -7.78 -12.43
C HIS A 55 2.55 -8.46 -13.36
N GLU A 56 2.10 -9.40 -14.20
CA GLU A 56 2.90 -10.18 -15.17
C GLU A 56 3.49 -9.35 -16.33
N GLN A 57 3.73 -8.06 -16.15
CA GLN A 57 4.45 -7.26 -17.12
C GLN A 57 5.95 -7.55 -16.96
N ASN A 58 6.69 -7.71 -18.06
CA ASN A 58 8.14 -8.02 -18.12
C ASN A 58 9.05 -6.93 -17.50
N ILE A 59 8.60 -6.18 -16.49
CA ILE A 59 9.26 -5.05 -15.86
C ILE A 59 9.32 -5.33 -14.36
N ALA A 60 10.52 -5.58 -13.85
CA ALA A 60 10.70 -5.94 -12.44
C ALA A 60 10.47 -4.73 -11.52
N PRO A 61 9.75 -4.88 -10.39
CA PRO A 61 9.63 -3.81 -9.42
C PRO A 61 10.96 -3.55 -8.70
N LEU A 62 11.30 -2.28 -8.48
CA LEU A 62 12.43 -1.88 -7.66
C LEU A 62 11.96 -1.29 -6.32
N PRO A 63 12.40 -1.83 -5.17
CA PRO A 63 12.03 -1.32 -3.85
C PRO A 63 12.31 0.17 -3.67
N LYS A 64 13.45 0.66 -4.19
CA LYS A 64 13.81 2.07 -4.12
C LYS A 64 12.82 2.99 -4.85
N LEU A 65 12.06 2.48 -5.82
CA LEU A 65 11.07 3.24 -6.60
C LEU A 65 9.64 3.10 -6.05
N CYS A 66 9.44 2.25 -5.04
CA CYS A 66 8.15 2.07 -4.38
C CYS A 66 8.10 2.95 -3.13
N ILE A 67 7.26 3.98 -3.14
CA ILE A 67 7.38 5.13 -2.24
C ILE A 67 6.04 5.42 -1.55
N SER A 68 6.13 5.82 -0.28
CA SER A 68 5.09 6.56 0.44
C SER A 68 5.59 7.97 0.77
N PHE A 69 4.87 9.01 0.33
CA PHE A 69 5.21 10.41 0.59
C PHE A 69 4.24 11.03 1.58
N ASP A 70 4.72 11.46 2.75
CA ASP A 70 3.93 12.23 3.72
C ASP A 70 3.83 13.68 3.27
N VAL A 71 2.65 14.08 2.80
CA VAL A 71 2.41 15.43 2.27
C VAL A 71 2.55 16.50 3.36
N PHE A 72 2.21 16.17 4.61
CA PHE A 72 2.26 17.13 5.72
C PHE A 72 3.58 17.07 6.49
N GLY A 73 4.19 15.88 6.58
CA GLY A 73 5.51 15.69 7.20
C GLY A 73 6.69 15.96 6.27
N ASN A 74 6.46 16.12 4.96
CA ASN A 74 7.47 16.32 3.93
C ASN A 74 8.56 15.23 3.93
N GLU A 75 8.15 13.98 4.11
CA GLU A 75 9.06 12.84 4.25
C GLU A 75 8.73 11.73 3.25
N ILE A 76 9.76 11.08 2.74
CA ILE A 76 9.67 9.97 1.79
C ILE A 76 10.12 8.69 2.48
N ILE A 77 9.27 7.68 2.48
CA ILE A 77 9.63 6.30 2.84
C ILE A 77 9.64 5.44 1.60
N ARG A 78 10.71 4.67 1.42
CA ARG A 78 10.85 3.68 0.34
C ARG A 78 10.51 2.29 0.86
N ALA A 79 10.13 1.39 -0.04
CA ALA A 79 9.93 0.01 0.33
C ALA A 79 11.25 -0.58 0.87
N PRO A 80 11.21 -1.37 1.95
CA PRO A 80 12.39 -2.08 2.43
C PRO A 80 12.89 -3.06 1.36
N THR A 81 14.11 -3.59 1.47
CA THR A 81 14.61 -4.65 0.56
C THR A 81 14.20 -6.05 1.04
N SER A 82 13.92 -6.19 2.34
CA SER A 82 13.42 -7.41 2.97
C SER A 82 11.96 -7.22 3.38
N PHE A 83 11.04 -7.81 2.61
CA PHE A 83 9.59 -7.69 2.80
C PHE A 83 8.89 -9.02 3.00
N GLN A 84 9.57 -10.16 3.01
CA GLN A 84 8.92 -11.48 3.16
C GLN A 84 8.13 -11.59 4.46
N ARG A 85 8.72 -11.17 5.60
CA ARG A 85 8.02 -11.14 6.89
C ARG A 85 6.82 -10.20 6.86
N LEU A 86 6.99 -9.03 6.23
CA LEU A 86 5.93 -8.02 6.10
C LEU A 86 4.76 -8.53 5.25
N ARG A 87 5.04 -9.17 4.10
CA ARG A 87 4.05 -9.83 3.25
C ARG A 87 3.28 -10.88 4.03
N LYS A 88 3.98 -11.73 4.80
CA LYS A 88 3.31 -12.72 5.65
C LYS A 88 2.36 -12.03 6.64
N THR A 89 2.82 -11.03 7.37
CA THR A 89 1.99 -10.28 8.32
C THR A 89 0.78 -9.65 7.64
N MET A 90 0.94 -9.06 6.46
CA MET A 90 -0.17 -8.48 5.70
C MET A 90 -1.17 -9.54 5.25
N THR A 91 -0.70 -10.65 4.67
CA THR A 91 -1.55 -11.78 4.26
C THR A 91 -2.33 -12.34 5.44
N ASP A 92 -1.69 -12.52 6.60
CA ASP A 92 -2.34 -13.01 7.81
C ASP A 92 -3.44 -12.04 8.28
N ALA A 93 -3.15 -10.74 8.30
CA ALA A 93 -4.12 -9.71 8.69
C ALA A 93 -5.32 -9.64 7.73
N CYS A 94 -5.08 -9.68 6.41
CA CYS A 94 -6.13 -9.75 5.40
C CYS A 94 -6.99 -11.02 5.56
N ARG A 95 -6.35 -12.17 5.84
CA ARG A 95 -7.06 -13.44 6.08
C ARG A 95 -7.93 -13.35 7.34
N GLU A 96 -7.43 -12.76 8.42
CA GLU A 96 -8.21 -12.57 9.64
C GLU A 96 -9.43 -11.67 9.41
N ALA A 97 -9.24 -10.54 8.72
CA ALA A 97 -10.33 -9.64 8.37
C ALA A 97 -11.37 -10.32 7.47
N ALA A 98 -10.93 -11.03 6.44
CA ALA A 98 -11.81 -11.79 5.54
C ALA A 98 -12.60 -12.89 6.26
N ALA A 99 -12.00 -13.55 7.26
CA ALA A 99 -12.69 -14.57 8.05
C ALA A 99 -13.80 -13.98 8.94
N LYS A 100 -13.64 -12.73 9.41
CA LYS A 100 -14.64 -12.03 10.23
C LYS A 100 -15.72 -11.35 9.40
N TRP A 101 -15.40 -10.96 8.16
CA TRP A 101 -16.27 -10.17 7.29
C TRP A 101 -17.70 -10.72 7.13
N PRO A 102 -17.94 -12.04 6.98
CA PRO A 102 -19.30 -12.56 6.86
C PRO A 102 -20.19 -12.29 8.08
N GLY A 103 -19.62 -12.09 9.27
CA GLY A 103 -20.37 -11.89 10.52
C GLY A 103 -20.60 -10.42 10.88
N VAL A 104 -20.21 -9.48 10.03
CA VAL A 104 -20.36 -8.04 10.28
C VAL A 104 -21.68 -7.56 9.69
N GLU A 105 -22.57 -7.07 10.55
CA GLU A 105 -23.78 -6.36 10.12
C GLU A 105 -23.41 -4.94 9.68
N PRO A 106 -23.98 -4.41 8.59
CA PRO A 106 -23.80 -3.05 8.19
C PRO A 106 -24.45 -2.10 9.19
N PRO A 107 -23.98 -0.85 9.21
CA PRO A 107 -24.50 0.14 10.13
C PRO A 107 -25.98 0.44 9.86
N GLN A 108 -26.65 0.94 10.89
CA GLN A 108 -28.03 1.42 10.78
C GLN A 108 -28.12 2.50 9.68
N GLY A 109 -29.05 2.31 8.73
CA GLY A 109 -29.25 3.23 7.60
C GLY A 109 -28.36 2.95 6.38
N TYR A 110 -27.75 1.77 6.28
CA TYR A 110 -27.05 1.34 5.07
C TYR A 110 -27.99 1.34 3.85
N ASP A 111 -27.60 2.07 2.80
CA ASP A 111 -28.33 2.27 1.55
C ASP A 111 -27.70 1.53 0.36
N GLY A 112 -26.73 0.64 0.64
CA GLY A 112 -26.03 -0.13 -0.38
C GLY A 112 -26.78 -1.39 -0.82
N PRO A 113 -26.14 -2.24 -1.65
CA PRO A 113 -26.72 -3.48 -2.13
C PRO A 113 -27.19 -4.39 -0.99
N ASP A 114 -28.17 -5.24 -1.27
CA ASP A 114 -28.66 -6.22 -0.29
C ASP A 114 -27.48 -7.01 0.31
N TRP A 115 -27.44 -7.04 1.64
CA TRP A 115 -26.38 -7.69 2.40
C TRP A 115 -26.98 -8.94 3.07
N ARG A 116 -26.81 -10.08 2.40
CA ARG A 116 -27.52 -11.37 2.61
C ARG A 116 -29.00 -11.37 2.25
#